data_AF-A0A836G5E7-F1
#
_entry.id   AF-A0A836G5E7-F1
#
_cell.length_a   1.000
_cell.length_b   1.000
_cell.length_c   1.000
_cell.angle_alpha   90.00
_cell.angle_beta   90.00
_cell.angle_gamma   90.00
#
_symmetry.space_group_name_H-M   'P 1'
#
loop_
_entity.id
_entity.type
_entity.pdbx_description
1 polymer ?
#
loop_
_entity_poly.entity_id
_entity_poly.type
_entity_poly.pdbx_seq_one_letter_code
_entity_poly.pdbx_strand_id
1 'polypeptide(L)'
;MSINPTIGDKDILQRRTGANPKYNGVQAVVDSGMTTELAHYMRSNIVKTKRQPGELFKRLRTDAIAAFLRRQEPKSILEDGGFARPMDEYGGPENAFDNCATSYLLLDCREVEQYTACHIKTALHYPKIKLHHSTNPFLPEMYAYKNKTKMCIVLYDLEEEAVLHLANTMFQKGVDNIAIVAGGLREFAQDYADLLTASPPVPIFPRDLRLKRRAEEVTHARSEARTTMSHKPKSLSSSLARSTRKGTF
;
A
#
# COMPACT_ATOMS: atom_id res chain seq x y z
N MET A 1 -22.65 24.82 -43.77
CA MET A 1 -22.03 23.49 -43.71
C MET A 1 -21.08 23.39 -44.90
N SER A 2 -19.77 23.58 -44.72
CA SER A 2 -18.81 23.50 -45.81
C SER A 2 -18.52 22.04 -46.17
N ILE A 3 -18.74 21.69 -47.45
CA ILE A 3 -18.77 20.31 -48.00
C ILE A 3 -17.41 19.93 -48.61
N ASN A 4 -16.30 20.53 -48.14
CA ASN A 4 -14.99 20.20 -48.70
C ASN A 4 -14.27 19.22 -47.77
N PRO A 5 -14.00 17.96 -48.21
CA PRO A 5 -13.19 17.05 -47.44
C PRO A 5 -11.80 17.66 -47.27
N THR A 6 -11.36 17.79 -46.03
CA THR A 6 -10.04 18.34 -45.73
C THR A 6 -8.97 17.39 -46.23
N ILE A 7 -8.06 17.90 -47.05
CA ILE A 7 -6.95 17.13 -47.60
C ILE A 7 -6.01 16.75 -46.44
N GLY A 8 -5.80 15.45 -46.23
CA GLY A 8 -4.90 14.92 -45.19
C GLY A 8 -5.51 14.77 -43.78
N ASP A 9 -4.78 14.07 -42.92
CA ASP A 9 -5.13 13.85 -41.52
C ASP A 9 -4.92 15.14 -40.71
N LYS A 10 -5.99 15.68 -40.12
CA LYS A 10 -5.93 16.91 -39.29
C LYS A 10 -5.06 16.74 -38.05
N ASP A 11 -4.95 15.52 -37.54
CA ASP A 11 -4.26 15.20 -36.30
C ASP A 11 -2.82 14.68 -36.51
N ILE A 12 -2.26 14.83 -37.72
CA ILE A 12 -0.89 14.39 -38.04
C ILE A 12 0.15 14.96 -37.09
N LEU A 13 -0.02 16.21 -36.64
CA LEU A 13 0.88 16.88 -35.70
C LEU A 13 0.71 16.38 -34.25
N GLN A 14 -0.40 15.72 -33.93
CA GLN A 14 -0.63 15.11 -32.60
C GLN A 14 -0.16 13.66 -32.55
N ARG A 15 0.22 13.07 -33.69
CA ARG A 15 0.66 11.68 -33.77
C ARG A 15 2.02 11.54 -33.09
N ARG A 16 2.06 10.77 -32.00
CA ARG A 16 3.33 10.38 -31.39
C ARG A 16 4.10 9.50 -32.38
N THR A 17 5.38 9.80 -32.57
CA THR A 17 6.30 8.94 -33.31
C THR A 17 6.38 7.59 -32.61
N GLY A 18 6.27 6.50 -33.38
CA GLY A 18 6.39 5.15 -32.83
C GLY A 18 7.74 4.95 -32.16
N ALA A 19 7.73 4.39 -30.95
CA ALA A 19 8.97 4.07 -30.25
C ALA A 19 9.74 3.00 -31.03
N ASN A 20 11.05 3.18 -31.18
CA ASN A 20 11.88 2.22 -31.88
C ASN A 20 12.04 0.95 -31.02
N PRO A 21 11.69 -0.25 -31.54
CA PRO A 21 11.77 -1.50 -30.78
C PRO A 21 13.18 -1.79 -30.26
N LYS A 22 14.22 -1.30 -30.94
CA LYS A 22 15.62 -1.43 -30.51
C LYS A 22 15.89 -0.83 -29.13
N TYR A 23 15.16 0.22 -28.76
CA TYR A 23 15.38 0.99 -27.53
C TYR A 23 14.25 0.85 -26.50
N ASN A 24 13.32 -0.09 -26.69
CA ASN A 24 12.17 -0.23 -25.81
C ASN A 24 12.55 -0.64 -24.36
N GLY A 25 13.70 -1.29 -24.18
CA GLY A 25 14.24 -1.66 -22.86
C GLY A 25 15.21 -0.65 -22.25
N VAL A 26 15.55 0.43 -22.96
CA VAL A 26 16.50 1.44 -22.48
C VAL A 26 15.72 2.52 -21.72
N GLN A 27 15.77 2.47 -20.40
CA GLN A 27 15.20 3.52 -19.57
C GLN A 27 16.06 4.79 -19.63
N ALA A 28 15.42 5.95 -19.50
CA ALA A 28 16.14 7.21 -19.44
C ALA A 28 17.01 7.26 -18.18
N VAL A 29 18.21 7.84 -18.29
CA VAL A 29 19.13 8.02 -17.15
C VAL A 29 18.49 8.86 -16.02
N VAL A 30 17.49 9.69 -16.37
CA VAL A 30 16.69 10.48 -15.42
C VAL A 30 15.77 9.59 -14.56
N ASP A 31 15.37 8.43 -15.08
CA ASP A 31 14.46 7.48 -14.43
C ASP A 31 15.20 6.39 -13.64
N SER A 32 16.52 6.26 -13.81
CA SER A 32 17.37 5.30 -13.10
C SER A 32 18.15 5.99 -11.96
N GLY A 33 17.76 5.74 -10.71
CA GLY A 33 18.52 6.17 -9.53
C GLY A 33 17.84 5.80 -8.21
N MET A 34 18.60 5.81 -7.10
CA MET A 34 18.10 5.52 -5.74
C MET A 34 16.83 6.32 -5.39
N THR A 35 16.72 7.54 -5.92
CA THR A 35 15.57 8.43 -5.72
C THR A 35 14.30 7.96 -6.44
N THR A 36 14.43 7.36 -7.62
CA THR A 36 13.28 6.87 -8.39
C THR A 36 12.75 5.57 -7.79
N GLU A 37 13.62 4.64 -7.41
CA GLU A 37 13.26 3.41 -6.68
C GLU A 37 12.59 3.73 -5.34
N LEU A 38 13.15 4.66 -4.56
CA LEU A 38 12.54 5.13 -3.31
C LEU A 38 11.18 5.80 -3.55
N ALA A 39 11.03 6.57 -4.64
CA ALA A 39 9.75 7.16 -5.01
C ALA A 39 8.72 6.08 -5.42
N HIS A 40 9.14 5.03 -6.14
CA HIS A 40 8.29 3.88 -6.46
C HIS A 40 7.86 3.13 -5.19
N TYR A 41 8.78 2.90 -4.25
CA TYR A 41 8.48 2.30 -2.95
C TYR A 41 7.47 3.14 -2.15
N MET A 42 7.72 4.45 -2.00
CA MET A 42 6.81 5.38 -1.33
C MET A 42 5.43 5.38 -2.00
N ARG A 43 5.35 5.42 -3.33
CA ARG A 43 4.09 5.33 -4.08
C ARG A 43 3.37 4.02 -3.79
N SER A 44 4.05 2.88 -3.88
CA SER A 44 3.46 1.57 -3.63
C SER A 44 2.91 1.45 -2.20
N ASN A 45 3.62 1.99 -1.21
CA ASN A 45 3.21 1.97 0.18
C ASN A 45 2.02 2.88 0.45
N ILE A 46 1.92 4.04 -0.22
CA ILE A 46 0.73 4.92 -0.15
C ILE A 46 -0.49 4.20 -0.75
N VAL A 47 -0.33 3.47 -1.85
CA VAL A 47 -1.43 2.72 -2.48
C VAL A 47 -1.92 1.57 -1.58
N LYS A 48 -0.98 0.89 -0.90
CA LYS A 48 -1.27 -0.19 0.06
C LYS A 48 -1.84 0.30 1.39
N THR A 49 -1.56 1.55 1.76
CA THR A 49 -1.92 2.18 3.02
C THR A 49 -2.78 3.42 2.76
N LYS A 50 -4.08 3.23 2.54
CA LYS A 50 -4.98 4.36 2.25
C LYS A 50 -5.52 4.94 3.56
N ARG A 51 -5.41 6.25 3.74
CA ARG A 51 -6.21 6.99 4.72
C ARG A 51 -7.37 7.64 3.97
N GLN A 52 -8.62 7.34 4.35
CA GLN A 52 -9.75 8.10 3.83
C GLN A 52 -9.77 9.48 4.50
N PRO A 53 -10.22 10.53 3.80
CA PRO A 53 -10.37 11.85 4.39
C PRO A 53 -11.38 11.78 5.55
N GLY A 54 -10.95 12.16 6.76
CA GLY A 54 -11.77 12.12 7.97
C GLY A 54 -11.61 10.87 8.84
N GLU A 55 -10.85 9.86 8.39
CA GLU A 55 -10.54 8.68 9.22
C GLU A 55 -9.25 8.86 10.03
N LEU A 56 -9.25 8.34 11.25
CA LEU A 56 -8.14 8.43 12.21
C LEU A 56 -7.10 7.31 12.03
N PHE A 57 -7.43 6.27 11.26
CA PHE A 57 -6.63 5.08 11.05
C PHE A 57 -6.29 4.88 9.56
N LYS A 58 -5.34 3.96 9.31
CA LYS A 58 -4.96 3.55 7.95
C LYS A 58 -5.75 2.30 7.54
N ARG A 59 -6.09 2.15 6.26
CA ARG A 59 -6.61 0.91 5.69
C ARG A 59 -5.49 0.19 4.95
N LEU A 60 -5.18 -1.01 5.41
CA LEU A 60 -4.14 -1.87 4.89
C LEU A 60 -4.75 -2.92 3.97
N ARG A 61 -4.22 -3.05 2.74
CA ARG A 61 -4.64 -4.11 1.82
C ARG A 61 -4.22 -5.49 2.31
N THR A 62 -5.02 -6.51 2.01
CA THR A 62 -4.70 -7.92 2.30
C THR A 62 -3.36 -8.35 1.71
N ASP A 63 -3.00 -7.87 0.51
CA ASP A 63 -1.70 -8.15 -0.12
C ASP A 63 -0.50 -7.69 0.72
N ALA A 64 -0.62 -6.55 1.41
CA ALA A 64 0.46 -6.02 2.24
C ALA A 64 0.70 -6.90 3.48
N ILE A 65 -0.38 -7.44 4.05
CA ILE A 65 -0.33 -8.36 5.19
C ILE A 65 0.25 -9.70 4.74
N ALA A 66 -0.21 -10.22 3.60
CA ALA A 66 0.31 -11.46 3.03
C ALA A 66 1.82 -11.38 2.76
N ALA A 67 2.28 -10.26 2.18
CA ALA A 67 3.70 -10.02 1.96
C ALA A 67 4.50 -9.94 3.27
N PHE A 68 3.92 -9.34 4.32
CA PHE A 68 4.54 -9.29 5.65
C PHE A 68 4.65 -10.68 6.29
N LEU A 69 3.60 -11.49 6.23
CA LEU A 69 3.60 -12.85 6.81
C LEU A 69 4.63 -13.75 6.13
N ARG A 70 4.68 -13.74 4.79
CA ARG A 70 5.68 -14.51 4.02
C ARG A 70 7.12 -14.11 4.33
N ARG A 71 7.34 -12.86 4.76
CA ARG A 71 8.65 -12.38 5.20
C ARG A 71 9.01 -12.86 6.61
N GLN A 72 8.03 -13.06 7.48
CA GLN A 72 8.24 -13.54 8.83
C GLN A 72 8.42 -15.06 8.91
N GLU A 73 7.84 -15.83 7.99
CA GLU A 73 8.10 -17.27 7.92
C GLU A 73 9.62 -17.50 7.73
N PRO A 74 10.29 -18.25 8.62
CA PRO A 74 11.72 -18.48 8.52
C PRO A 74 11.99 -19.20 7.20
N LYS A 75 12.88 -18.63 6.38
CA LYS A 75 13.31 -19.26 5.12
C LYS A 75 13.82 -20.64 5.46
N SER A 76 13.10 -21.68 5.02
CA SER A 76 13.45 -23.06 5.32
C SER A 76 14.88 -23.33 4.87
N ILE A 77 15.69 -23.84 5.79
CA ILE A 77 17.01 -24.38 5.49
C ILE A 77 16.74 -25.57 4.57
N LEU A 78 17.31 -25.58 3.36
CA LEU A 78 17.23 -26.74 2.48
C LEU A 78 17.85 -27.93 3.21
N GLU A 79 17.22 -29.10 3.15
CA GLU A 79 17.70 -30.32 3.83
C GLU A 79 19.15 -30.67 3.44
N ASP A 80 19.60 -30.23 2.27
CA ASP A 80 20.96 -30.42 1.76
C ASP A 80 22.04 -29.53 2.41
N GLY A 81 21.72 -28.79 3.48
CA GLY A 81 22.65 -27.87 4.14
C GLY A 81 23.08 -26.69 3.27
N GLY A 82 22.39 -26.47 2.14
CA GLY A 82 22.59 -25.33 1.25
C GLY A 82 21.89 -24.10 1.76
N PHE A 83 22.58 -22.95 1.74
CA PHE A 83 21.91 -21.66 1.83
C PHE A 83 20.97 -21.52 0.63
N ALA A 84 19.71 -21.18 0.86
CA ALA A 84 18.67 -21.07 -0.17
C ALA A 84 18.96 -20.00 -1.25
N ARG A 85 20.09 -19.31 -1.19
CA ARG A 85 20.55 -18.31 -2.17
C ARG A 85 22.02 -18.55 -2.50
N PRO A 86 22.43 -18.55 -3.78
CA PRO A 86 23.84 -18.58 -4.16
C PRO A 86 24.57 -17.36 -3.56
N MET A 87 25.86 -17.53 -3.26
CA MET A 87 26.75 -16.60 -2.53
C MET A 87 26.78 -15.15 -3.06
N ASP A 88 26.23 -14.90 -4.25
CA ASP A 88 26.26 -13.63 -4.97
C ASP A 88 25.29 -12.58 -4.39
N GLU A 89 24.42 -12.97 -3.46
CA GLU A 89 23.47 -12.07 -2.77
C GLU A 89 23.98 -11.55 -1.41
N TYR A 90 25.28 -11.68 -1.11
CA TYR A 90 25.90 -11.00 0.03
C TYR A 90 25.91 -9.47 -0.18
N GLY A 91 24.80 -8.82 0.19
CA GLY A 91 24.78 -7.40 0.55
C GLY A 91 24.68 -6.41 -0.62
N GLY A 92 23.86 -6.71 -1.62
CA GLY A 92 23.35 -5.66 -2.51
C GLY A 92 22.39 -4.69 -1.79
N PRO A 93 22.15 -3.47 -2.34
CA PRO A 93 21.31 -2.43 -1.72
C PRO A 93 19.87 -2.89 -1.41
N GLU A 94 19.41 -4.01 -2.00
CA GLU A 94 18.14 -4.64 -1.64
C GLU A 94 18.07 -5.13 -0.17
N ASN A 95 19.18 -5.51 0.46
CA ASN A 95 19.16 -5.89 1.89
C ASN A 95 19.12 -4.67 2.84
N ALA A 96 19.44 -3.46 2.36
CA ALA A 96 19.25 -2.23 3.13
C ALA A 96 17.75 -1.82 3.19
N PHE A 97 16.94 -2.28 2.22
CA PHE A 97 15.49 -2.08 2.22
C PHE A 97 14.79 -2.80 3.39
N ASP A 98 15.41 -3.85 3.93
CA ASP A 98 14.86 -4.60 5.05
C ASP A 98 14.87 -3.80 6.36
N ASN A 99 15.71 -2.77 6.49
CA ASN A 99 15.74 -1.84 7.63
C ASN A 99 14.63 -0.77 7.57
N CYS A 100 13.89 -0.69 6.46
CA CYS A 100 12.72 0.16 6.26
C CYS A 100 11.41 -0.65 6.18
N ALA A 101 11.42 -1.88 6.71
CA ALA A 101 10.23 -2.69 6.80
C ALA A 101 9.38 -2.26 8.00
N THR A 102 8.14 -1.87 7.74
CA THR A 102 7.15 -1.68 8.79
C THR A 102 6.76 -3.04 9.36
N SER A 103 6.89 -3.21 10.68
CA SER A 103 6.40 -4.40 11.37
C SER A 103 4.96 -4.19 11.78
N TYR A 104 4.15 -5.22 11.55
CA TYR A 104 2.73 -5.22 11.84
C TYR A 104 2.43 -6.15 13.03
N LEU A 105 1.67 -5.65 13.99
CA LEU A 105 1.07 -6.46 15.05
C LEU A 105 -0.38 -6.73 14.66
N LEU A 106 -0.70 -7.97 14.30
CA LEU A 106 -2.04 -8.38 13.89
C LEU A 106 -2.89 -8.72 15.12
N LEU A 107 -4.04 -8.06 15.27
CA LEU A 107 -4.99 -8.28 16.36
C LEU A 107 -6.34 -8.71 15.82
N ASP A 108 -6.78 -9.88 16.26
CA ASP A 108 -8.09 -10.45 15.97
C ASP A 108 -9.12 -9.95 16.98
N CYS A 109 -10.12 -9.22 16.50
CA CYS A 109 -11.14 -8.61 17.35
C CYS A 109 -12.38 -9.49 17.54
N ARG A 110 -12.39 -10.71 16.98
CA ARG A 110 -13.53 -11.65 17.09
C ARG A 110 -13.63 -12.27 18.47
N GLU A 111 -14.68 -13.05 18.67
CA GLU A 111 -14.82 -13.91 19.86
C GLU A 111 -13.78 -15.04 19.87
N VAL A 112 -13.51 -15.57 21.07
CA VAL A 112 -12.50 -16.62 21.29
C VAL A 112 -12.79 -17.86 20.42
N GLU A 113 -14.05 -18.27 20.33
CA GLU A 113 -14.47 -19.45 19.56
C GLU A 113 -14.18 -19.30 18.05
N GLN A 114 -14.35 -18.10 17.51
CA GLN A 114 -14.07 -17.83 16.10
C GLN A 114 -12.58 -17.73 15.82
N TYR A 115 -11.80 -17.25 16.80
CA TYR A 115 -10.35 -17.18 16.73
C TYR A 115 -9.73 -18.59 16.75
N THR A 116 -10.19 -19.47 17.63
CA THR A 116 -9.71 -20.85 17.71
C THR A 116 -10.07 -21.64 16.47
N ALA A 117 -11.25 -21.40 15.88
CA ALA A 117 -11.68 -22.06 14.65
C ALA A 117 -10.76 -21.72 13.47
N CYS A 118 -10.45 -20.44 13.25
CA CYS A 118 -9.53 -20.01 12.20
C CYS A 118 -9.11 -18.55 12.43
N HIS A 119 -7.80 -18.28 12.40
CA HIS A 119 -7.23 -16.92 12.46
C HIS A 119 -6.05 -16.80 11.49
N ILE A 120 -5.61 -15.56 11.23
CA ILE A 120 -4.42 -15.30 10.42
C ILE A 120 -3.19 -15.76 11.20
N LYS A 121 -2.23 -16.42 10.53
CA LYS A 121 -0.95 -16.80 11.17
C LYS A 121 -0.33 -15.59 11.87
N THR A 122 0.32 -15.81 13.01
CA THR A 122 0.96 -14.79 13.86
C THR A 122 0.03 -13.73 14.48
N ALA A 123 -1.29 -13.82 14.32
CA ALA A 123 -2.23 -12.88 14.91
C ALA A 123 -2.58 -13.23 16.36
N LEU A 124 -2.73 -12.21 17.20
CA LEU A 124 -3.16 -12.36 18.59
C LEU A 124 -4.64 -12.08 18.76
N HIS A 125 -5.29 -12.80 19.67
CA HIS A 125 -6.67 -12.53 20.02
C HIS A 125 -6.79 -11.32 20.96
N TYR A 126 -7.59 -10.34 20.56
CA TYR A 126 -7.91 -9.13 21.30
C TYR A 126 -9.44 -8.95 21.41
N PRO A 127 -10.06 -9.31 22.54
CA PRO A 127 -11.51 -9.20 22.68
C PRO A 127 -11.97 -7.74 22.76
N LYS A 128 -13.06 -7.40 22.07
CA LYS A 128 -13.62 -6.03 22.01
C LYS A 128 -13.89 -5.43 23.40
N ILE A 129 -14.33 -6.27 24.34
CA ILE A 129 -14.70 -5.88 25.70
C ILE A 129 -13.51 -5.24 26.45
N LYS A 130 -12.28 -5.73 26.25
CA LYS A 130 -11.08 -5.18 26.89
C LYS A 130 -10.87 -3.71 26.58
N LEU A 131 -11.30 -3.25 25.40
CA LEU A 131 -11.15 -1.85 25.04
C LEU A 131 -11.96 -0.93 25.94
N HIS A 132 -13.06 -1.39 26.54
CA HIS A 132 -13.89 -0.56 27.42
C HIS A 132 -13.38 -0.54 28.87
N HIS A 133 -12.43 -1.39 29.22
CA HIS A 133 -11.88 -1.42 30.57
C HIS A 133 -11.14 -0.11 30.91
N SER A 134 -11.29 0.34 32.16
CA SER A 134 -10.61 1.53 32.70
C SER A 134 -9.14 1.23 33.02
N THR A 135 -8.85 0.01 33.48
CA THR A 135 -7.51 -0.48 33.79
C THR A 135 -7.03 -1.44 32.69
N ASN A 136 -5.78 -1.26 32.25
CA ASN A 136 -5.11 -2.09 31.23
C ASN A 136 -5.96 -2.42 29.99
N PRO A 137 -6.40 -1.40 29.21
CA PRO A 137 -7.20 -1.64 28.02
C PRO A 137 -6.43 -2.35 26.89
N PHE A 138 -5.10 -2.40 26.94
CA PHE A 138 -4.26 -2.92 25.85
C PHE A 138 -3.46 -4.15 26.28
N LEU A 139 -3.08 -4.98 25.30
CA LEU A 139 -2.18 -6.10 25.51
C LEU A 139 -0.73 -5.61 25.75
N PRO A 140 0.11 -6.38 26.47
CA PRO A 140 1.53 -6.08 26.65
C PRO A 140 2.26 -5.79 25.32
N GLU A 141 1.96 -6.58 24.28
CA GLU A 141 2.55 -6.43 22.95
C GLU A 141 2.16 -5.11 22.27
N MET A 142 0.95 -4.62 22.52
CA MET A 142 0.50 -3.33 21.99
C MET A 142 1.29 -2.17 22.57
N TYR A 143 1.69 -2.23 23.84
CA TYR A 143 2.54 -1.19 24.44
C TYR A 143 3.91 -1.13 23.78
N ALA A 144 4.45 -2.28 23.32
CA ALA A 144 5.69 -2.30 22.57
C ALA A 144 5.55 -1.65 21.19
N TYR A 145 4.37 -1.69 20.59
CA TYR A 145 4.11 -1.13 19.26
C TYR A 145 3.59 0.31 19.29
N LYS A 146 3.02 0.76 20.41
CA LYS A 146 2.34 2.07 20.54
C LYS A 146 3.20 3.25 20.06
N ASN A 147 2.64 4.06 19.16
CA ASN A 147 3.18 5.34 18.65
C ASN A 147 4.60 5.30 18.07
N LYS A 148 5.07 4.13 17.64
CA LYS A 148 6.34 3.98 16.93
C LYS A 148 6.13 4.12 15.41
N THR A 149 7.07 4.75 14.71
CA THR A 149 6.93 5.08 13.28
C THR A 149 7.02 3.88 12.35
N LYS A 150 7.81 2.86 12.71
CA LYS A 150 8.01 1.62 11.93
C LYS A 150 7.17 0.44 12.41
N MET A 151 6.32 0.66 13.42
CA MET A 151 5.49 -0.38 14.04
C MET A 151 4.04 0.04 13.90
N CYS A 152 3.18 -0.85 13.46
CA CYS A 152 1.76 -0.54 13.29
C CYS A 152 0.90 -1.64 13.89
N ILE A 153 -0.15 -1.25 14.61
CA ILE A 153 -1.12 -2.18 15.17
C ILE A 153 -2.25 -2.32 14.15
N VAL A 154 -2.46 -3.53 13.66
CA VAL A 154 -3.43 -3.85 12.61
C VAL A 154 -4.59 -4.62 13.23
N LEU A 155 -5.78 -4.04 13.18
CA LEU A 155 -7.01 -4.62 13.70
C LEU A 155 -7.79 -5.30 12.57
N TYR A 156 -8.35 -6.48 12.83
CA TYR A 156 -9.29 -7.13 11.91
C TYR A 156 -10.40 -7.89 12.63
N ASP A 157 -11.48 -8.13 11.90
CA ASP A 157 -12.64 -8.94 12.26
C ASP A 157 -13.12 -9.65 10.96
N LEU A 158 -14.23 -10.39 10.99
CA LEU A 158 -14.88 -10.95 9.79
C LEU A 158 -15.22 -9.86 8.77
N GLU A 159 -15.78 -8.76 9.27
CA GLU A 159 -16.21 -7.59 8.49
C GLU A 159 -15.48 -6.33 8.94
N GLU A 160 -15.22 -5.43 8.00
CA GLU A 160 -14.48 -4.20 8.27
C GLU A 160 -15.24 -3.24 9.22
N GLU A 161 -16.57 -3.21 9.14
CA GLU A 161 -17.42 -2.25 9.87
C GLU A 161 -17.28 -2.37 11.39
N ALA A 162 -17.22 -3.61 11.91
CA ALA A 162 -17.06 -3.87 13.33
C ALA A 162 -15.74 -3.30 13.90
N VAL A 163 -14.70 -3.23 13.06
CA VAL A 163 -13.38 -2.73 13.44
C VAL A 163 -13.31 -1.22 13.41
N LEU A 164 -14.10 -0.54 12.57
CA LEU A 164 -14.09 0.92 12.45
C LEU A 164 -14.40 1.61 13.79
N HIS A 165 -15.44 1.13 14.49
CA HIS A 165 -15.79 1.66 15.80
C HIS A 165 -14.68 1.41 16.82
N LEU A 166 -14.14 0.19 16.83
CA LEU A 166 -13.05 -0.20 17.73
C LEU A 166 -11.78 0.64 17.51
N ALA A 167 -11.43 0.91 16.26
CA ALA A 167 -10.27 1.72 15.89
C ALA A 167 -10.42 3.17 16.36
N ASN A 168 -11.63 3.74 16.27
CA ASN A 168 -11.90 5.09 16.78
C ASN A 168 -11.75 5.16 18.31
N THR A 169 -12.29 4.18 19.03
CA THR A 169 -12.14 4.11 20.49
C THR A 169 -10.69 3.86 20.91
N MET A 170 -9.94 3.03 20.17
CA MET A 170 -8.49 2.84 20.36
C MET A 170 -7.72 4.14 20.16
N PHE A 171 -8.08 4.93 19.14
CA PHE A 171 -7.45 6.22 18.86
C PHE A 171 -7.71 7.22 19.99
N GLN A 172 -8.96 7.32 20.47
CA GLN A 172 -9.31 8.16 21.62
C GLN A 172 -8.53 7.81 22.89
N LYS A 173 -8.12 6.54 23.04
CA LYS A 173 -7.25 6.08 24.13
C LYS A 173 -5.75 6.36 23.90
N GLY A 174 -5.40 7.09 22.83
CA GLY A 174 -4.07 7.63 22.58
C GLY A 174 -3.13 6.71 21.80
N VAL A 175 -3.67 5.85 20.92
CA VAL A 175 -2.90 5.02 19.99
C VAL A 175 -3.08 5.57 18.57
N ASP A 176 -2.02 6.14 17.99
CA ASP A 176 -2.12 6.83 16.69
C ASP A 176 -1.72 5.93 15.51
N ASN A 177 -0.95 4.88 15.77
CA ASN A 177 -0.38 3.99 14.77
C ASN A 177 -1.30 2.80 14.44
N ILE A 178 -2.58 3.07 14.27
CA ILE A 178 -3.62 2.09 13.99
C ILE A 178 -3.78 1.90 12.48
N ALA A 179 -3.91 0.64 12.07
CA ALA A 179 -4.40 0.24 10.77
C ALA A 179 -5.51 -0.80 10.89
N ILE A 180 -6.35 -0.90 9.86
CA ILE A 180 -7.42 -1.89 9.73
C ILE A 180 -7.20 -2.66 8.44
N VAL A 181 -7.57 -3.94 8.43
CA VAL A 181 -7.56 -4.76 7.22
C VAL A 181 -8.74 -4.40 6.33
N ALA A 182 -8.46 -3.85 5.15
CA ALA A 182 -9.46 -3.55 4.14
C ALA A 182 -10.16 -4.86 3.71
N GLY A 183 -11.49 -4.89 3.78
CA GLY A 183 -12.29 -6.07 3.44
C GLY A 183 -12.35 -7.18 4.50
N GLY A 184 -11.67 -7.01 5.63
CA GLY A 184 -11.70 -7.93 6.77
C GLY A 184 -11.12 -9.32 6.48
N LEU A 185 -11.39 -10.27 7.38
CA LEU A 185 -10.93 -11.65 7.25
C LEU A 185 -11.59 -12.37 6.06
N ARG A 186 -12.81 -11.98 5.69
CA ARG A 186 -13.53 -12.56 4.54
C ARG A 186 -12.75 -12.41 3.24
N GLU A 187 -12.26 -11.21 2.95
CA GLU A 187 -11.44 -10.96 1.76
C GLU A 187 -10.08 -11.65 1.86
N PHE A 188 -9.46 -11.63 3.05
CA PHE A 188 -8.19 -12.30 3.27
C PHE A 188 -8.26 -13.81 3.05
N ALA A 189 -9.32 -14.47 3.54
CA ALA A 189 -9.53 -15.91 3.39
C ALA A 189 -9.76 -16.33 1.93
N GLN A 190 -10.33 -15.45 1.10
CA GLN A 190 -10.54 -15.71 -0.32
C GLN A 190 -9.24 -15.63 -1.12
N ASP A 191 -8.41 -14.63 -0.82
CA ASP A 191 -7.19 -14.37 -1.59
C ASP A 191 -5.97 -15.17 -1.06
N TYR A 192 -5.92 -15.46 0.25
CA TYR A 192 -4.74 -16.01 0.94
C TYR A 192 -5.10 -17.09 1.98
N ALA A 193 -5.72 -18.18 1.53
CA ALA A 193 -6.09 -19.30 2.40
C ALA A 193 -4.87 -19.97 3.09
N ASP A 194 -3.71 -20.03 2.43
CA ASP A 194 -2.49 -20.68 2.96
C ASP A 194 -1.87 -19.97 4.17
N LEU A 195 -2.25 -18.70 4.39
CA LEU A 195 -1.75 -17.87 5.49
C LEU A 195 -2.69 -17.89 6.69
N LEU A 196 -3.70 -18.75 6.68
CA LEU A 196 -4.56 -19.04 7.81
C LEU A 196 -4.03 -20.26 8.59
N THR A 197 -4.33 -20.30 9.88
CA THR A 197 -3.94 -21.43 10.74
C THR A 197 -4.83 -22.66 10.50
N ALA A 198 -6.08 -22.46 10.07
CA ALA A 198 -7.07 -23.52 9.88
C ALA A 198 -7.96 -23.25 8.66
N SER A 199 -8.87 -24.17 8.37
CA SER A 199 -9.80 -24.04 7.23
C SER A 199 -10.63 -22.76 7.33
N PRO A 200 -10.80 -22.01 6.23
CA PRO A 200 -11.47 -20.72 6.25
C PRO A 200 -12.96 -20.89 6.65
N PRO A 201 -13.48 -20.01 7.53
CA PRO A 201 -14.87 -20.10 8.00
C PRO A 201 -15.89 -19.65 6.94
N VAL A 202 -15.43 -18.96 5.89
CA VAL A 202 -16.28 -18.42 4.82
C VAL A 202 -16.04 -19.20 3.54
N PRO A 203 -17.10 -19.60 2.80
CA PRO A 203 -16.94 -20.26 1.51
C PRO A 203 -16.20 -19.36 0.51
N ILE A 204 -15.26 -19.96 -0.23
CA ILE A 204 -14.44 -19.27 -1.23
C ILE A 204 -15.32 -19.06 -2.47
N PHE A 205 -15.66 -17.80 -2.77
CA PHE A 205 -16.32 -17.45 -4.02
C PHE A 205 -15.28 -17.09 -5.09
N PRO A 206 -15.38 -17.63 -6.32
CA PRO A 206 -14.49 -17.25 -7.40
C PRO A 206 -14.70 -15.77 -7.73
N ARG A 207 -13.64 -14.97 -7.58
CA ARG A 207 -13.65 -13.55 -7.94
C ARG A 207 -13.26 -13.37 -9.39
N ASP A 208 -13.95 -12.47 -10.08
CA ASP A 208 -13.52 -12.03 -11.42
C ASP A 208 -12.25 -11.18 -11.34
N LEU A 209 -11.10 -11.81 -11.53
CA LEU A 209 -9.77 -11.18 -11.48
C LEU A 209 -9.63 -10.01 -12.46
N ARG A 210 -10.35 -10.04 -13.58
CA ARG A 210 -10.38 -8.96 -14.58
C ARG A 210 -10.95 -7.66 -14.00
N LEU A 211 -12.05 -7.76 -13.25
CA LEU A 211 -12.67 -6.60 -12.61
C LEU A 211 -11.80 -6.04 -11.48
N LYS A 212 -11.19 -6.92 -10.67
CA LYS A 212 -10.25 -6.51 -9.60
C LYS A 212 -9.07 -5.74 -10.17
N ARG A 213 -8.42 -6.27 -11.22
CA ARG A 213 -7.30 -5.60 -11.89
C ARG A 213 -7.68 -4.23 -12.44
N ARG A 214 -8.82 -4.14 -13.13
CA ARG A 214 -9.33 -2.87 -13.67
C ARG A 214 -9.61 -1.85 -12.56
N ALA A 215 -10.18 -2.29 -11.44
CA ALA A 215 -10.41 -1.42 -10.29
C ALA A 215 -9.09 -0.94 -9.67
N GLU A 216 -8.09 -1.82 -9.55
CA GLU A 216 -6.75 -1.47 -9.06
C GLU A 216 -6.06 -0.45 -9.97
N GLU A 217 -6.06 -0.67 -11.28
CA GLU A 217 -5.54 0.26 -12.29
C GLU A 217 -6.21 1.63 -12.19
N VAL A 218 -7.54 1.68 -12.05
CA VAL A 218 -8.28 2.94 -11.85
C VAL A 218 -7.85 3.62 -10.55
N THR A 219 -7.67 2.86 -9.46
CA THR A 219 -7.20 3.46 -8.20
C THR A 219 -5.77 3.97 -8.29
N HIS A 220 -4.90 3.26 -9.01
CA HIS A 220 -3.51 3.66 -9.25
C HIS A 220 -3.45 4.95 -10.08
N ALA A 221 -4.20 4.99 -11.19
CA ALA A 221 -4.31 6.17 -12.04
C ALA A 221 -4.84 7.39 -11.27
N ARG A 222 -5.81 7.19 -10.37
CA ARG A 222 -6.34 8.27 -9.51
C ARG A 222 -5.31 8.79 -8.51
N SER A 223 -4.48 7.91 -7.94
CA SER A 223 -3.36 8.35 -7.09
C SER A 223 -2.29 9.10 -7.88
N GLU A 224 -1.96 8.63 -9.09
CA GLU A 224 -1.00 9.30 -9.98
C GLU A 224 -1.47 10.72 -10.34
N ALA A 225 -2.72 10.86 -10.77
CA ALA A 225 -3.32 12.15 -11.11
C ALA A 225 -3.31 13.15 -9.92
N ARG A 226 -3.46 12.67 -8.68
CA ARG A 226 -3.35 13.54 -7.49
C ARG A 226 -1.91 14.01 -7.24
N THR A 227 -0.91 13.16 -7.51
CA THR A 227 0.50 13.53 -7.31
C THR A 227 1.00 14.52 -8.37
N THR A 228 0.56 14.42 -9.62
CA THR A 228 0.98 15.32 -10.71
C THR A 228 0.40 16.73 -10.58
N MET A 229 -0.81 16.88 -10.01
CA MET A 229 -1.45 18.18 -9.77
C MET A 229 -0.86 18.97 -8.59
N SER A 230 -0.02 18.35 -7.75
CA SER A 230 0.63 19.02 -6.61
C SER A 230 1.91 19.77 -7.01
N HIS A 231 2.49 19.50 -8.18
CA HIS A 231 3.59 20.31 -8.71
C HIS A 231 3.00 21.58 -9.33
N LYS A 232 2.88 22.65 -8.52
CA LYS A 232 2.91 24.00 -9.11
C LYS A 232 4.23 24.06 -9.90
N PRO A 233 4.20 24.28 -11.23
CA PRO A 233 5.45 24.51 -11.94
C PRO A 233 6.13 25.68 -11.24
N LYS A 234 7.37 25.48 -10.75
CA LYS A 234 8.19 26.61 -10.34
C LYS A 234 8.22 27.53 -11.56
N SER A 235 7.56 28.68 -11.45
CA SER A 235 7.48 29.66 -12.51
C SER A 235 8.90 29.89 -13.01
N LEU A 236 9.16 29.51 -14.25
CA LEU A 236 10.34 29.99 -14.95
C LEU A 236 10.21 31.51 -14.97
N SER A 237 11.04 32.14 -14.14
CA SER A 237 11.44 33.55 -14.15
C SER A 237 10.77 34.40 -15.24
N SER A 238 9.79 35.22 -14.84
CA SER A 238 9.18 36.27 -15.66
C SER A 238 10.13 37.45 -15.86
N SER A 239 11.39 37.19 -16.21
CA SER A 239 12.44 38.21 -16.33
C SER A 239 12.56 38.79 -17.74
N LEU A 240 11.73 38.34 -18.70
CA LEU A 240 11.77 38.79 -20.10
C LEU A 240 10.71 39.85 -20.47
N ALA A 241 9.93 40.34 -19.50
CA ALA A 241 8.92 41.38 -19.74
C ALA A 241 9.27 42.68 -19.00
N ARG A 242 10.44 43.27 -19.27
CA ARG A 242 10.67 44.70 -18.99
C ARG A 242 10.51 45.47 -20.29
N SER A 243 9.31 46.01 -20.49
CA SER A 243 9.05 47.01 -21.51
C SER A 243 9.92 48.24 -21.21
N THR A 244 10.94 48.48 -22.03
CA THR A 244 11.67 49.74 -22.05
C THR A 244 10.73 50.83 -22.57
N ARG A 245 10.09 51.56 -21.66
CA ARG A 245 9.53 52.87 -21.99
C ARG A 245 10.69 53.81 -22.25
N LYS A 246 10.97 54.11 -23.52
CA LYS A 246 11.75 55.29 -23.91
C LYS A 246 10.94 56.51 -23.49
N GLY A 247 11.41 57.24 -22.49
CA GLY A 247 11.00 58.61 -22.25
C GLY A 247 11.62 59.47 -23.35
N THR A 248 10.80 60.27 -24.02
CA THR A 248 11.22 61.38 -24.86
C THR A 248 10.91 62.67 -24.11
N PHE A 249 11.94 63.28 -23.57
CA PHE A 249 12.24 64.71 -23.70
C PHE A 249 13.73 64.81 -24.01
#